data_AF-A0A2S9IVF6-F1
#
_entry.id   AF-A0A2S9IVF6-F1
#
_cell.length_a   1.000
_cell.length_b   1.000
_cell.length_c   1.000
_cell.angle_alpha   90.00
_cell.angle_beta   90.00
_cell.angle_gamma   90.00
#
_symmetry.space_group_name_H-M   'P 1'
#
loop_
_entity.id
_entity.type
_entity.pdbx_description
1 polymer ?
#
loop_
_entity_poly.entity_id
_entity_poly.type
_entity_poly.pdbx_seq_one_letter_code
_entity_poly.pdbx_strand_id
1 'polypeptide(L)'
;MISQIDHKNIVLLGAPVEEGAGRLGCAMGPAALRLAGIQPALEKLGHTVEDRGNLAPENLSGFTLPGLARNAALIGGWTRTLDRAAYETLKDGRMPIFLGGDHSLSMGTVAGAARHAEEQGRKLFVLWMDAHADFNTPVTSPSGNMHGMSVAFFCGVDGFSGILPDDRPVVAPEHVFMCGIRSIDLDERAELTKAGVNVFDMRSIDEHGIVALMKRIIETVSGADGLLHVSFDTDFLDPDIAPGTGTIVRGGGTYREAHVAMEMLYDSGLVTSLDIVELNPFLDDRGKSAYLLVELVSSLFGQKIF
;
A
#
# COMPACT_ATOMS: atom_id res chain seq x y z
N MET A 1 -18.58 16.58 -22.01
CA MET A 1 -17.73 17.44 -21.18
C MET A 1 -16.39 16.75 -21.12
N ILE A 2 -15.32 17.36 -21.64
CA ILE A 2 -13.95 16.83 -21.45
C ILE A 2 -13.72 16.92 -19.94
N SER A 3 -13.62 15.79 -19.24
CA SER A 3 -13.27 15.80 -17.83
C SER A 3 -11.90 16.47 -17.74
N GLN A 4 -11.81 17.62 -17.05
CA GLN A 4 -10.53 18.24 -16.77
C GLN A 4 -9.66 17.19 -16.07
N ILE A 5 -8.51 16.88 -16.65
CA ILE A 5 -7.50 16.08 -15.98
C ILE A 5 -7.07 16.90 -14.76
N ASP A 6 -7.24 16.33 -13.56
CA ASP A 6 -6.80 16.98 -12.33
C ASP A 6 -5.27 16.92 -12.29
N HIS A 7 -4.61 18.04 -12.60
CA HIS A 7 -3.16 18.13 -12.65
C HIS A 7 -2.56 18.03 -11.24
N LYS A 8 -2.22 16.81 -10.81
CA LYS A 8 -1.49 16.54 -9.57
C LYS A 8 -0.02 16.97 -9.63
N ASN A 9 0.51 17.43 -8.49
CA ASN A 9 1.95 17.50 -8.22
C ASN A 9 2.34 16.21 -7.47
N ILE A 10 3.06 15.32 -8.14
CA ILE A 10 3.40 13.99 -7.68
C ILE A 10 4.86 13.96 -7.20
N VAL A 11 5.11 13.28 -6.10
CA VAL A 11 6.46 13.00 -5.61
C VAL A 11 6.68 11.49 -5.58
N LEU A 12 7.67 11.01 -6.34
CA LEU A 12 8.09 9.61 -6.28
C LEU A 12 9.14 9.45 -5.17
N LEU A 13 8.91 8.48 -4.28
CA LEU A 13 9.76 8.18 -3.14
C LEU A 13 10.10 6.69 -3.16
N GLY A 14 11.36 6.36 -3.43
CA GLY A 14 11.81 4.97 -3.37
C GLY A 14 12.05 4.51 -1.94
N ALA A 15 11.51 3.35 -1.58
CA ALA A 15 11.68 2.71 -0.28
C ALA A 15 12.16 1.26 -0.49
N PRO A 16 13.44 1.03 -0.79
CA PRO A 16 14.00 -0.31 -1.06
C PRO A 16 14.17 -1.14 0.23
N VAL A 17 13.11 -1.28 1.02
CA VAL A 17 13.07 -2.18 2.19
C VAL A 17 12.89 -3.62 1.72
N GLU A 18 13.68 -4.56 2.24
CA GLU A 18 13.49 -5.99 1.95
C GLU A 18 13.60 -6.89 3.18
N GLU A 19 13.99 -6.32 4.31
CA GLU A 19 14.28 -7.04 5.55
C GLU A 19 13.01 -7.36 6.35
N GLY A 20 11.86 -6.80 5.96
CA GLY A 20 10.55 -7.10 6.52
C GLY A 20 10.01 -8.42 5.96
N ALA A 21 10.40 -8.79 4.74
CA ALA A 21 10.06 -10.04 4.09
C ALA A 21 11.07 -11.17 4.37
N GLY A 22 10.65 -12.42 4.10
CA GLY A 22 11.53 -13.59 4.18
C GLY A 22 12.35 -13.85 2.90
N ARG A 23 12.00 -13.22 1.78
CA ARG A 23 12.57 -13.46 0.45
C ARG A 23 13.13 -12.17 -0.12
N LEU A 24 14.42 -12.19 -0.48
CA LEU A 24 15.11 -11.02 -1.03
C LEU A 24 14.64 -10.67 -2.46
N GLY A 25 14.88 -9.42 -2.85
CA GLY A 25 14.73 -8.95 -4.23
C GLY A 25 13.68 -7.84 -4.42
N CYS A 26 12.75 -7.66 -3.48
CA CYS A 26 11.80 -6.54 -3.53
C CYS A 26 12.49 -5.17 -3.37
N ALA A 27 13.68 -5.09 -2.75
CA ALA A 27 14.48 -3.86 -2.74
C ALA A 27 14.85 -3.33 -4.15
N MET A 28 14.74 -4.15 -5.20
CA MET A 28 14.92 -3.72 -6.60
C MET A 28 13.65 -3.11 -7.22
N GLY A 29 12.48 -3.27 -6.59
CA GLY A 29 11.19 -2.75 -7.02
C GLY A 29 11.21 -1.26 -7.41
N PRO A 30 11.81 -0.36 -6.60
CA PRO A 30 11.87 1.06 -6.93
C PRO A 30 12.65 1.35 -8.23
N ALA A 31 13.72 0.60 -8.48
CA ALA A 31 14.49 0.73 -9.72
C ALA A 31 13.72 0.17 -10.92
N ALA A 32 13.02 -0.97 -10.75
CA ALA A 32 12.24 -1.58 -11.81
C ALA A 32 11.04 -0.72 -12.24
N LEU A 33 10.31 -0.11 -11.31
CA LEU A 33 9.22 0.81 -11.63
C LEU A 33 9.70 2.05 -12.39
N ARG A 34 10.88 2.59 -12.02
CA ARG A 34 11.53 3.68 -12.77
C ARG A 34 11.91 3.25 -14.18
N LEU A 35 12.54 2.09 -14.33
CA LEU A 35 12.92 1.53 -15.64
C LEU A 35 11.70 1.19 -16.52
N ALA A 36 10.59 0.78 -15.90
CA ALA A 36 9.31 0.55 -16.57
C ALA A 36 8.62 1.85 -17.02
N GLY A 37 9.13 3.02 -16.58
CA GLY A 37 8.71 4.32 -17.08
C GLY A 37 7.60 4.99 -16.28
N ILE A 38 7.51 4.76 -14.96
CA ILE A 38 6.45 5.37 -14.13
C ILE A 38 6.42 6.90 -14.21
N GLN A 39 7.57 7.58 -14.14
CA GLN A 39 7.65 9.03 -14.26
C GLN A 39 7.18 9.53 -15.63
N PRO A 40 7.75 9.09 -16.78
CA PRO A 40 7.30 9.57 -18.07
C PRO A 40 5.85 9.19 -18.39
N ALA A 41 5.32 8.10 -17.83
CA ALA A 41 3.91 7.76 -17.97
C ALA A 41 3.00 8.79 -17.30
N LEU A 42 3.31 9.19 -16.05
CA LEU A 42 2.56 10.22 -15.32
C LEU A 42 2.73 11.61 -15.93
N GLU A 43 3.92 11.99 -16.38
CA GLU A 43 4.17 13.26 -17.06
C GLU A 43 3.41 13.36 -18.40
N LYS A 44 3.29 12.23 -19.14
CA LYS A 44 2.50 12.17 -20.37
C LYS A 44 1.01 12.41 -20.14
N LEU A 45 0.50 12.10 -18.95
CA LEU A 45 -0.87 12.42 -18.53
C LEU A 45 -1.02 13.90 -18.10
N GLY A 46 0.08 14.66 -18.06
CA GLY A 46 0.08 16.09 -17.74
C GLY A 46 0.36 16.40 -16.27
N HIS A 47 0.78 15.42 -15.47
CA HIS A 47 1.18 15.67 -14.08
C HIS A 47 2.58 16.29 -13.99
N THR A 48 2.83 17.04 -12.91
CA THR A 48 4.19 17.44 -12.55
C THR A 48 4.76 16.36 -11.64
N VAL A 49 5.89 15.76 -11.99
CA VAL A 49 6.49 14.67 -11.23
C VAL A 49 7.88 15.06 -10.75
N GLU A 50 8.13 14.89 -9.46
CA GLU A 50 9.46 15.02 -8.84
C GLU A 50 9.88 13.67 -8.26
N ASP A 51 10.95 13.06 -8.78
CA ASP A 51 11.55 11.87 -8.17
C ASP A 51 12.62 12.28 -7.16
N ARG A 52 12.39 11.96 -5.88
CA ARG A 52 13.31 12.27 -4.77
C ARG A 52 14.31 11.14 -4.49
N GLY A 53 14.39 10.15 -5.36
CA GLY A 53 15.33 9.04 -5.24
C GLY A 53 14.89 8.02 -4.18
N ASN A 54 15.87 7.30 -3.63
CA ASN A 54 15.62 6.31 -2.58
C ASN A 54 15.86 6.94 -1.20
N LEU A 55 14.90 6.70 -0.30
CA LEU A 55 15.00 6.98 1.12
C LEU A 55 15.95 5.97 1.78
N ALA A 56 16.29 6.24 3.04
CA ALA A 56 17.11 5.37 3.87
C ALA A 56 16.56 5.31 5.31
N PRO A 57 16.68 4.17 6.00
CA PRO A 57 16.14 4.02 7.34
C PRO A 57 16.93 4.84 8.36
N GLU A 58 16.24 5.33 9.39
CA GLU A 58 16.92 5.85 10.57
C GLU A 58 17.64 4.73 11.34
N ASN A 59 18.70 5.08 12.05
CA ASN A 59 19.41 4.12 12.89
C ASN A 59 18.71 3.96 14.25
N LEU A 60 17.99 2.86 14.44
CA LEU A 60 17.42 2.45 15.74
C LEU A 60 18.20 1.31 16.39
N SER A 61 19.53 1.43 16.42
CA SER A 61 20.41 0.43 17.04
C SER A 61 19.92 0.00 18.43
N GLY A 62 19.79 -1.31 18.63
CA GLY A 62 19.38 -1.91 19.89
C GLY A 62 17.86 -1.92 20.14
N PHE A 63 17.04 -1.38 19.24
CA PHE A 63 15.60 -1.48 19.32
C PHE A 63 15.13 -2.93 19.10
N THR A 64 14.16 -3.37 19.91
CA THR A 64 13.54 -4.69 19.80
C THR A 64 12.06 -4.57 20.16
N LEU A 65 11.25 -5.49 19.64
CA LEU A 65 9.86 -5.66 20.02
C LEU A 65 9.69 -6.91 20.89
N PRO A 66 8.69 -6.94 21.78
CA PRO A 66 8.32 -8.19 22.44
C PRO A 66 7.80 -9.19 21.40
N GLY A 67 8.07 -10.47 21.60
CA GLY A 67 7.63 -11.53 20.67
C GLY A 67 8.58 -11.75 19.49
N LEU A 68 8.04 -12.33 18.42
CA LEU A 68 8.76 -12.71 17.22
C LEU A 68 8.61 -11.61 16.15
N ALA A 69 9.58 -10.69 16.10
CA ALA A 69 9.68 -9.66 15.06
C ALA A 69 11.12 -9.55 14.56
N ARG A 70 11.36 -10.02 13.33
CA ARG A 70 12.68 -10.02 12.69
C ARG A 70 13.02 -8.62 12.22
N ASN A 71 14.29 -8.24 12.36
CA ASN A 71 14.83 -6.96 11.88
C ASN A 71 14.12 -5.71 12.44
N ALA A 72 13.48 -5.81 13.62
CA ALA A 72 12.67 -4.75 14.21
C ALA A 72 13.35 -3.37 14.29
N ALA A 73 14.65 -3.31 14.60
CA ALA A 73 15.40 -2.06 14.58
C ALA A 73 15.42 -1.40 13.20
N LEU A 74 15.66 -2.19 12.15
CA LEU A 74 15.76 -1.68 10.79
C LEU A 74 14.38 -1.28 10.24
N ILE A 75 13.37 -2.11 10.47
CA ILE A 75 11.99 -1.83 10.05
C ILE A 75 11.41 -0.64 10.82
N GLY A 76 11.70 -0.51 12.11
CA GLY A 76 11.34 0.69 12.86
C GLY A 76 12.04 1.95 12.32
N GLY A 77 13.30 1.83 11.88
CA GLY A 77 14.05 2.91 11.23
C GLY A 77 13.43 3.34 9.90
N TRP A 78 13.01 2.38 9.08
CA TRP A 78 12.23 2.63 7.86
C TRP A 78 10.89 3.29 8.17
N THR A 79 10.15 2.77 9.15
CA THR A 79 8.85 3.28 9.58
C THR A 79 8.94 4.77 9.93
N ARG A 80 9.95 5.19 10.69
CA ARG A 80 10.18 6.61 11.04
C ARG A 80 10.50 7.49 9.84
N THR A 81 11.38 7.01 8.95
CA THR A 81 11.69 7.74 7.71
C THR A 81 10.45 7.94 6.85
N LEU A 82 9.64 6.89 6.69
CA LEU A 82 8.46 6.88 5.82
C LEU A 82 7.30 7.67 6.42
N ASP A 83 7.07 7.59 7.74
CA ASP A 83 6.13 8.46 8.48
C ASP A 83 6.42 9.93 8.21
N ARG A 84 7.69 10.35 8.38
CA ARG A 84 8.10 11.72 8.10
C ARG A 84 7.90 12.08 6.63
N ALA A 85 8.35 11.24 5.70
CA ALA A 85 8.30 11.53 4.27
C ALA A 85 6.86 11.64 3.74
N ALA A 86 5.96 10.77 4.18
CA ALA A 86 4.54 10.81 3.83
C ALA A 86 3.89 12.08 4.39
N TYR A 87 4.08 12.36 5.68
CA TYR A 87 3.53 13.53 6.33
C TYR A 87 3.99 14.84 5.67
N GLU A 88 5.30 15.01 5.44
CA GLU A 88 5.87 16.23 4.86
C GLU A 88 5.39 16.44 3.41
N THR A 89 5.35 15.37 2.61
CA THR A 89 4.90 15.46 1.21
C THR A 89 3.43 15.84 1.11
N LEU A 90 2.57 15.23 1.94
CA LEU A 90 1.14 15.56 1.99
C LEU A 90 0.90 16.98 2.51
N LYS A 91 1.65 17.40 3.53
CA LYS A 91 1.59 18.76 4.08
C LYS A 91 1.97 19.82 3.06
N ASP A 92 2.88 19.51 2.14
CA ASP A 92 3.25 20.38 1.01
C ASP A 92 2.18 20.42 -0.10
N GLY A 93 1.04 19.74 0.09
CA GLY A 93 -0.06 19.66 -0.89
C GLY A 93 0.29 18.80 -2.11
N ARG A 94 1.20 17.83 -1.96
CA ARG A 94 1.66 16.96 -3.04
C ARG A 94 1.19 15.52 -2.82
N MET A 95 1.05 14.78 -3.92
CA MET A 95 0.66 13.37 -3.94
C MET A 95 1.91 12.48 -3.83
N PRO A 96 2.20 11.85 -2.68
CA PRO A 96 3.27 10.87 -2.60
C PRO A 96 2.88 9.56 -3.29
N ILE A 97 3.80 9.04 -4.10
CA ILE A 97 3.80 7.65 -4.56
C ILE A 97 5.06 6.98 -4.03
N PHE A 98 4.88 6.02 -3.13
CA PHE A 98 5.97 5.21 -2.61
C PHE A 98 6.23 4.02 -3.54
N LEU A 99 7.42 4.01 -4.11
CA LEU A 99 7.93 2.90 -4.89
C LEU A 99 8.59 1.95 -3.89
N GLY A 100 7.91 0.86 -3.59
CA GLY A 100 8.25 -0.01 -2.47
C GLY A 100 9.25 -1.10 -2.79
N GLY A 101 9.79 -1.65 -1.70
CA GLY A 101 10.17 -3.05 -1.60
C GLY A 101 9.06 -3.82 -0.88
N ASP A 102 9.34 -4.44 0.26
CA ASP A 102 8.34 -5.23 0.99
C ASP A 102 7.22 -4.39 1.63
N HIS A 103 6.13 -5.04 2.00
CA HIS A 103 4.92 -4.39 2.52
C HIS A 103 5.07 -3.78 3.93
N SER A 104 6.20 -3.98 4.62
CA SER A 104 6.45 -3.35 5.94
C SER A 104 6.58 -1.83 5.84
N LEU A 105 6.86 -1.31 4.63
CA LEU A 105 6.92 0.13 4.39
C LEU A 105 5.61 0.85 4.77
N SER A 106 4.47 0.16 4.63
CA SER A 106 3.16 0.74 4.88
C SER A 106 2.90 1.02 6.36
N MET A 107 3.70 0.46 7.26
CA MET A 107 3.75 0.90 8.66
C MET A 107 4.03 2.40 8.76
N GLY A 108 4.93 2.93 7.93
CA GLY A 108 5.31 4.34 7.96
C GLY A 108 4.46 5.22 7.06
N THR A 109 4.20 4.81 5.81
CA THR A 109 3.48 5.64 4.83
C THR A 109 2.04 5.93 5.29
N VAL A 110 1.34 4.92 5.81
CA VAL A 110 -0.03 5.05 6.33
C VAL A 110 -0.03 5.88 7.61
N ALA A 111 0.93 5.67 8.52
CA ALA A 111 1.04 6.47 9.75
C ALA A 111 1.24 7.97 9.46
N GLY A 112 2.13 8.29 8.52
CA GLY A 112 2.35 9.69 8.10
C GLY A 112 1.13 10.30 7.41
N ALA A 113 0.41 9.51 6.61
CA ALA A 113 -0.86 9.93 6.00
C ALA A 113 -1.97 10.13 7.04
N ALA A 114 -2.05 9.27 8.07
CA ALA A 114 -3.03 9.37 9.14
C ALA A 114 -2.81 10.63 9.97
N ARG A 115 -1.54 10.94 10.25
CA ARG A 115 -1.14 12.19 10.89
C ARG A 115 -1.58 13.41 10.10
N HIS A 116 -1.36 13.42 8.78
CA HIS A 116 -1.82 14.53 7.95
C HIS A 116 -3.36 14.63 7.96
N ALA A 117 -4.08 13.51 7.85
CA ALA A 117 -5.54 13.49 7.88
C ALA A 117 -6.11 14.09 9.18
N GLU A 118 -5.54 13.70 10.33
CA GLU A 118 -5.94 14.23 11.64
C GLU A 118 -5.72 15.75 11.74
N GLU A 119 -4.60 16.28 11.24
CA GLU A 119 -4.34 17.73 11.20
C GLU A 119 -5.34 18.49 10.31
N GLN A 120 -5.91 17.83 9.29
CA GLN A 120 -6.99 18.37 8.46
C GLN A 120 -8.38 18.19 9.09
N GLY A 121 -8.50 17.53 10.25
CA GLY A 121 -9.78 17.18 10.87
C GLY A 121 -10.59 16.15 10.06
N ARG A 122 -9.91 15.34 9.23
CA ARG A 122 -10.51 14.35 8.34
C ARG A 122 -10.08 12.94 8.74
N LYS A 123 -10.86 11.95 8.33
CA LYS A 123 -10.55 10.53 8.56
C LYS A 123 -9.69 10.00 7.42
N LEU A 124 -8.63 9.27 7.74
CA LEU A 124 -7.94 8.45 6.75
C LEU A 124 -8.67 7.10 6.61
N PHE A 125 -8.86 6.68 5.37
CA PHE A 125 -9.27 5.35 4.97
C PHE A 125 -8.15 4.69 4.18
N VAL A 126 -8.07 3.37 4.26
CA VAL A 126 -7.06 2.57 3.56
C VAL A 126 -7.75 1.54 2.67
N LEU A 127 -7.41 1.54 1.39
CA LEU A 127 -7.69 0.43 0.49
C LEU A 127 -6.43 -0.43 0.40
N TRP A 128 -6.51 -1.62 0.99
CA TRP A 128 -5.44 -2.62 1.03
C TRP A 128 -5.70 -3.66 -0.07
N MET A 129 -5.01 -3.56 -1.20
CA MET A 129 -5.14 -4.49 -2.32
C MET A 129 -4.02 -5.51 -2.25
N ASP A 130 -4.34 -6.73 -1.85
CA ASP A 130 -3.35 -7.72 -1.42
C ASP A 130 -3.94 -9.14 -1.45
N ALA A 131 -3.10 -10.17 -1.58
CA ALA A 131 -3.47 -11.55 -1.29
C ALA A 131 -3.56 -11.85 0.21
N HIS A 132 -2.82 -11.11 1.03
CA HIS A 132 -2.59 -11.26 2.47
C HIS A 132 -3.24 -10.14 3.27
N ALA A 133 -3.56 -10.42 4.53
CA ALA A 133 -4.22 -9.46 5.40
C ALA A 133 -3.24 -8.55 6.18
N ASP A 134 -1.99 -8.99 6.32
CA ASP A 134 -0.91 -8.29 7.01
C ASP A 134 -1.30 -7.72 8.39
N PHE A 135 -2.14 -8.48 9.09
CA PHE A 135 -2.74 -8.13 10.38
C PHE A 135 -2.15 -8.97 11.52
N ASN A 136 -1.03 -9.64 11.29
CA ASN A 136 -0.31 -10.32 12.35
C ASN A 136 0.38 -9.31 13.29
N THR A 137 0.63 -9.76 14.51
CA THR A 137 1.45 -9.06 15.51
C THR A 137 2.73 -9.85 15.76
N PRO A 138 3.73 -9.29 16.48
CA PRO A 138 4.87 -10.07 16.94
C PRO A 138 4.50 -11.29 17.80
N VAL A 139 3.27 -11.34 18.35
CA VAL A 139 2.79 -12.48 19.15
C VAL A 139 2.11 -13.53 18.29
N THR A 140 1.35 -13.13 17.27
CA THR A 140 0.56 -14.05 16.43
C THR A 140 1.33 -14.56 15.20
N SER A 141 2.34 -13.80 14.75
CA SER A 141 3.05 -14.12 13.51
C SER A 141 3.78 -15.48 13.59
N PRO A 142 3.58 -16.37 12.61
CA PRO A 142 4.30 -17.65 12.57
C PRO A 142 5.75 -17.49 12.08
N SER A 143 6.06 -16.40 11.36
CA SER A 143 7.35 -16.17 10.71
C SER A 143 8.20 -15.14 11.45
N GLY A 144 7.57 -14.13 12.03
CA GLY A 144 8.20 -12.91 12.50
C GLY A 144 8.57 -11.92 11.41
N ASN A 145 8.23 -12.19 10.17
CA ASN A 145 8.47 -11.25 9.07
C ASN A 145 7.50 -10.08 9.23
N MET A 146 8.04 -8.86 9.37
CA MET A 146 7.24 -7.68 9.73
C MET A 146 6.41 -7.13 8.56
N HIS A 147 6.66 -7.54 7.32
CA HIS A 147 5.78 -7.17 6.19
C HIS A 147 4.33 -7.63 6.41
N GLY A 148 4.14 -8.80 7.02
CA GLY A 148 2.83 -9.32 7.41
C GLY A 148 2.20 -8.68 8.66
N MET A 149 2.72 -7.53 9.13
CA MET A 149 2.27 -6.87 10.36
C MET A 149 1.82 -5.43 10.17
N SER A 150 1.89 -4.91 8.93
CA SER A 150 1.69 -3.49 8.64
C SER A 150 0.31 -2.97 9.05
N VAL A 151 -0.73 -3.74 8.77
CA VAL A 151 -2.11 -3.32 9.06
C VAL A 151 -2.37 -3.31 10.56
N ALA A 152 -1.88 -4.34 11.29
CA ALA A 152 -1.97 -4.36 12.74
C ALA A 152 -1.25 -3.14 13.37
N PHE A 153 -0.08 -2.76 12.83
CA PHE A 153 0.68 -1.61 13.30
C PHE A 153 -0.12 -0.31 13.17
N PHE A 154 -0.55 0.05 11.95
CA PHE A 154 -1.20 1.36 11.75
C PHE A 154 -2.63 1.39 12.28
N CYS A 155 -3.24 0.24 12.59
CA CYS A 155 -4.50 0.15 13.34
C CYS A 155 -4.32 0.28 14.86
N GLY A 156 -3.09 0.40 15.36
CA GLY A 156 -2.83 0.58 16.78
C GLY A 156 -3.01 -0.68 17.62
N VAL A 157 -2.84 -1.86 17.02
CA VAL A 157 -2.84 -3.13 17.78
C VAL A 157 -1.61 -3.15 18.69
N ASP A 158 -1.75 -3.70 19.90
CA ASP A 158 -0.65 -3.81 20.85
C ASP A 158 0.52 -4.66 20.28
N GLY A 159 1.75 -4.33 20.68
CA GLY A 159 2.95 -5.09 20.34
C GLY A 159 4.01 -4.32 19.55
N PHE A 160 3.73 -3.07 19.16
CA PHE A 160 4.64 -2.24 18.36
C PHE A 160 5.13 -0.96 19.06
N SER A 161 4.90 -0.83 20.37
CA SER A 161 5.26 0.35 21.14
C SER A 161 6.74 0.70 20.99
N GLY A 162 7.02 2.00 20.82
CA GLY A 162 8.38 2.53 20.67
C GLY A 162 8.90 2.62 19.22
N ILE A 163 8.20 2.04 18.23
CA ILE A 163 8.54 2.32 16.82
C ILE A 163 8.28 3.81 16.52
N LEU A 164 7.07 4.28 16.77
CA LEU A 164 6.67 5.69 16.71
C LEU A 164 6.27 6.20 18.11
N PRO A 165 6.20 7.53 18.32
CA PRO A 165 5.61 8.10 19.53
C PRO A 165 4.16 7.62 19.76
N ASP A 166 3.78 7.39 21.01
CA ASP A 166 2.47 6.84 21.39
C ASP A 166 1.30 7.81 21.12
N ASP A 167 1.57 9.08 20.83
CA ASP A 167 0.58 10.11 20.47
C ASP A 167 0.30 10.16 18.96
N ARG A 168 0.88 9.26 18.16
CA ARG A 168 0.57 9.15 16.74
C ARG A 168 -0.88 8.69 16.51
N PRO A 169 -1.62 9.33 15.59
CA PRO A 169 -2.94 8.84 15.23
C PRO A 169 -2.84 7.49 14.52
N VAL A 170 -3.86 6.68 14.73
CA VAL A 170 -4.03 5.35 14.14
C VAL A 170 -5.23 5.34 13.21
N VAL A 171 -5.26 4.42 12.26
CA VAL A 171 -6.42 4.20 11.40
C VAL A 171 -7.38 3.26 12.11
N ALA A 172 -8.62 3.71 12.35
CA ALA A 172 -9.65 2.83 12.89
C ALA A 172 -9.83 1.61 11.96
N PRO A 173 -9.85 0.36 12.48
CA PRO A 173 -9.98 -0.84 11.65
C PRO A 173 -11.17 -0.80 10.68
N GLU A 174 -12.29 -0.18 11.06
CA GLU A 174 -13.49 -0.04 10.23
C GLU A 174 -13.29 0.89 9.02
N HIS A 175 -12.20 1.67 9.00
CA HIS A 175 -11.78 2.49 7.86
C HIS A 175 -10.79 1.77 6.94
N VAL A 176 -10.43 0.52 7.24
CA VAL A 176 -9.61 -0.34 6.38
C VAL A 176 -10.51 -1.23 5.54
N PHE A 177 -10.29 -1.21 4.23
CA PHE A 177 -10.94 -2.05 3.24
C PHE A 177 -9.90 -2.92 2.56
N MET A 178 -9.93 -4.22 2.84
CA MET A 178 -9.08 -5.21 2.20
C MET A 178 -9.76 -5.79 0.97
N CYS A 179 -9.01 -5.96 -0.11
CA CYS A 179 -9.51 -6.44 -1.40
C CYS A 179 -8.55 -7.47 -2.00
N GLY A 180 -9.06 -8.65 -2.35
CA GLY A 180 -8.28 -9.72 -2.98
C GLY A 180 -7.71 -10.77 -2.02
N ILE A 181 -8.08 -10.68 -0.73
CA ILE A 181 -7.60 -11.56 0.34
C ILE A 181 -7.92 -13.01 0.01
N ARG A 182 -6.91 -13.87 0.12
CA ARG A 182 -7.00 -15.31 -0.17
C ARG A 182 -5.96 -16.17 0.54
N SER A 183 -5.06 -15.54 1.30
CA SER A 183 -4.06 -16.20 2.14
C SER A 183 -4.04 -15.51 3.49
N ILE A 184 -4.59 -16.18 4.51
CA ILE A 184 -4.74 -15.61 5.85
C ILE A 184 -4.48 -16.69 6.89
N ASP A 185 -3.72 -16.36 7.93
CA ASP A 185 -3.50 -17.26 9.06
C ASP A 185 -4.79 -17.40 9.90
N LEU A 186 -4.97 -18.54 10.57
CA LEU A 186 -6.19 -18.80 11.35
C LEU A 186 -6.38 -17.81 12.52
N ASP A 187 -5.31 -17.54 13.25
CA ASP A 187 -5.33 -16.62 14.40
C ASP A 187 -5.49 -15.17 13.92
N GLU A 188 -4.83 -14.81 12.81
CA GLU A 188 -4.97 -13.51 12.14
C GLU A 188 -6.42 -13.24 11.72
N ARG A 189 -7.11 -14.24 11.13
CA ARG A 189 -8.52 -14.12 10.76
C ARG A 189 -9.42 -13.80 11.95
N ALA A 190 -9.17 -14.41 13.10
CA ALA A 190 -9.98 -14.21 14.30
C ALA A 190 -9.82 -12.78 14.84
N GLU A 191 -8.57 -12.29 14.96
CA GLU A 191 -8.30 -10.94 15.44
C GLU A 191 -8.80 -9.88 14.46
N LEU A 192 -8.64 -10.10 13.17
CA LEU A 192 -9.11 -9.19 12.13
C LEU A 192 -10.65 -9.07 12.13
N THR A 193 -11.36 -10.19 12.28
CA THR A 193 -12.83 -10.20 12.41
C THR A 193 -13.30 -9.43 13.64
N LYS A 194 -12.59 -9.61 14.77
CA LYS A 194 -12.88 -8.93 16.04
C LYS A 194 -12.58 -7.43 15.96
N ALA A 195 -11.54 -7.03 15.23
CA ALA A 195 -11.16 -5.64 15.03
C ALA A 195 -12.18 -4.88 14.16
N GLY A 196 -12.97 -5.57 13.32
CA GLY A 196 -13.99 -4.93 12.48
C GLY A 196 -13.48 -4.43 11.13
N VAL A 197 -12.34 -4.95 10.66
CA VAL A 197 -11.80 -4.65 9.33
C VAL A 197 -12.76 -5.15 8.24
N ASN A 198 -12.95 -4.35 7.19
CA ASN A 198 -13.77 -4.75 6.05
C ASN A 198 -12.95 -5.65 5.11
N VAL A 199 -13.32 -6.93 4.99
CA VAL A 199 -12.64 -7.88 4.10
C VAL A 199 -13.49 -8.21 2.89
N PHE A 200 -12.93 -7.99 1.71
CA PHE A 200 -13.42 -8.49 0.44
C PHE A 200 -12.42 -9.51 -0.11
N ASP A 201 -12.64 -10.77 0.24
CA ASP A 201 -11.84 -11.89 -0.28
C ASP A 201 -12.12 -12.13 -1.77
N MET A 202 -11.37 -13.04 -2.40
CA MET A 202 -11.59 -13.37 -3.81
C MET A 202 -12.99 -13.91 -4.09
N ARG A 203 -13.60 -14.63 -3.14
CA ARG A 203 -15.01 -15.06 -3.27
C ARG A 203 -15.96 -13.87 -3.36
N SER A 204 -15.72 -12.82 -2.59
CA SER A 204 -16.51 -11.59 -2.63
C SER A 204 -16.42 -10.94 -4.02
N ILE A 205 -15.22 -10.92 -4.63
CA ILE A 205 -15.01 -10.45 -6.00
C ILE A 205 -15.75 -11.34 -7.00
N ASP A 206 -15.64 -12.67 -6.88
CA ASP A 206 -16.32 -13.62 -7.78
C ASP A 206 -17.85 -13.48 -7.74
N GLU A 207 -18.42 -13.30 -6.55
CA GLU A 207 -19.88 -13.27 -6.36
C GLU A 207 -20.49 -11.90 -6.70
N HIS A 208 -19.78 -10.80 -6.45
CA HIS A 208 -20.34 -9.43 -6.55
C HIS A 208 -19.71 -8.59 -7.67
N GLY A 209 -18.51 -8.96 -8.12
CA GLY A 209 -17.69 -8.18 -9.03
C GLY A 209 -16.98 -7.02 -8.35
N ILE A 210 -15.73 -6.75 -8.76
CA ILE A 210 -14.90 -5.68 -8.21
C ILE A 210 -15.56 -4.30 -8.26
N VAL A 211 -16.35 -4.03 -9.31
CA VAL A 211 -17.03 -2.73 -9.50
C VAL A 211 -18.04 -2.45 -8.38
N ALA A 212 -18.80 -3.45 -7.93
CA ALA A 212 -19.77 -3.25 -6.86
C ALA A 212 -19.07 -2.96 -5.53
N LEU A 213 -17.96 -3.65 -5.27
CA LEU A 213 -17.15 -3.48 -4.07
C LEU A 213 -16.47 -2.11 -4.04
N MET A 214 -15.87 -1.69 -5.16
CA MET A 214 -15.24 -0.36 -5.28
C MET A 214 -16.25 0.77 -5.10
N LYS A 215 -17.47 0.66 -5.65
CA LYS A 215 -18.53 1.65 -5.42
C LYS A 215 -18.83 1.80 -3.93
N ARG A 216 -18.99 0.69 -3.21
CA ARG A 216 -19.26 0.70 -1.77
C ARG A 216 -18.13 1.40 -0.99
N ILE A 217 -16.87 1.13 -1.34
CA ILE A 217 -15.71 1.77 -0.69
C ILE A 217 -15.73 3.27 -0.97
N ILE A 218 -15.83 3.68 -2.24
CA ILE A 218 -15.84 5.07 -2.66
C ILE A 218 -16.99 5.85 -2.00
N GLU A 219 -18.20 5.29 -1.97
CA GLU A 219 -19.37 5.90 -1.31
C GLU A 219 -19.14 6.07 0.20
N THR A 220 -18.51 5.10 0.85
CA THR A 220 -18.22 5.17 2.30
C THR A 220 -17.20 6.26 2.60
N VAL A 221 -16.09 6.30 1.85
CA VAL A 221 -15.04 7.29 2.03
C VAL A 221 -15.56 8.69 1.71
N SER A 222 -16.27 8.86 0.59
CA SER A 222 -16.85 10.14 0.18
C SER A 222 -17.90 10.64 1.19
N GLY A 223 -18.79 9.77 1.66
CA GLY A 223 -19.82 10.13 2.65
C GLY A 223 -19.26 10.54 4.01
N ALA A 224 -18.02 10.15 4.32
CA ALA A 224 -17.29 10.54 5.52
C ALA A 224 -16.39 11.77 5.34
N ASP A 225 -16.39 12.40 4.15
CA ASP A 225 -15.38 13.39 3.74
C ASP A 225 -13.95 12.90 4.04
N GLY A 226 -13.70 11.62 3.74
CA GLY A 226 -12.44 10.95 4.04
C GLY A 226 -11.32 11.28 3.07
N LEU A 227 -10.11 10.90 3.45
CA LEU A 227 -8.94 10.79 2.57
C LEU A 227 -8.68 9.30 2.31
N LEU A 228 -8.26 8.93 1.11
CA LEU A 228 -7.97 7.53 0.77
C LEU A 228 -6.48 7.32 0.50
N HIS A 229 -5.86 6.46 1.30
CA HIS A 229 -4.57 5.85 0.98
C HIS A 229 -4.82 4.52 0.26
N VAL A 230 -4.14 4.29 -0.86
CA VAL A 230 -4.18 3.01 -1.57
C VAL A 230 -2.84 2.31 -1.35
N SER A 231 -2.85 1.13 -0.72
CA SER A 231 -1.69 0.25 -0.67
C SER A 231 -1.90 -0.88 -1.67
N PHE A 232 -1.08 -0.91 -2.72
CA PHE A 232 -1.18 -1.89 -3.79
C PHE A 232 -0.02 -2.87 -3.71
N ASP A 233 -0.32 -4.08 -3.23
CA ASP A 233 0.59 -5.22 -3.31
C ASP A 233 0.56 -5.82 -4.73
N THR A 234 1.74 -6.08 -5.29
CA THR A 234 1.86 -6.77 -6.58
C THR A 234 1.16 -8.13 -6.55
N ASP A 235 1.14 -8.82 -5.41
CA ASP A 235 0.52 -10.12 -5.23
C ASP A 235 -1.01 -10.09 -5.12
N PHE A 236 -1.65 -8.91 -5.05
CA PHE A 236 -3.09 -8.79 -5.28
C PHE A 236 -3.50 -9.47 -6.59
N LEU A 237 -2.66 -9.28 -7.62
CA LEU A 237 -2.86 -9.78 -8.97
C LEU A 237 -2.57 -11.27 -9.07
N ASP A 238 -3.22 -11.92 -10.02
CA ASP A 238 -2.91 -13.32 -10.30
C ASP A 238 -1.46 -13.47 -10.83
N PRO A 239 -0.69 -14.47 -10.35
CA PRO A 239 0.68 -14.69 -10.80
C PRO A 239 0.81 -14.97 -12.30
N ASP A 240 -0.26 -15.41 -12.98
CA ASP A 240 -0.23 -15.59 -14.44
C ASP A 240 -0.01 -14.27 -15.17
N ILE A 241 -0.39 -13.13 -14.58
CA ILE A 241 -0.17 -11.79 -15.14
C ILE A 241 0.92 -10.99 -14.42
N ALA A 242 1.12 -11.22 -13.12
CA ALA A 242 2.12 -10.52 -12.31
C ALA A 242 3.02 -11.51 -11.53
N PRO A 243 3.93 -12.24 -12.21
CA PRO A 243 4.76 -13.26 -11.56
C PRO A 243 5.85 -12.70 -10.64
N GLY A 244 6.24 -11.44 -10.83
CA GLY A 244 7.32 -10.77 -10.10
C GLY A 244 6.94 -10.35 -8.67
N THR A 245 6.59 -11.29 -7.79
CA THR A 245 6.34 -11.05 -6.36
C THR A 245 6.93 -12.15 -5.48
N GLY A 246 7.25 -11.83 -4.23
CA GLY A 246 7.88 -12.74 -3.28
C GLY A 246 6.98 -13.92 -2.86
N THR A 247 5.70 -13.64 -2.60
CA THR A 247 4.72 -14.56 -2.00
C THR A 247 3.54 -14.80 -2.93
N ILE A 248 3.70 -15.74 -3.87
CA ILE A 248 2.67 -16.00 -4.88
C ILE A 248 1.49 -16.80 -4.31
N VAL A 249 0.28 -16.28 -4.51
CA VAL A 249 -0.98 -16.99 -4.22
C VAL A 249 -1.88 -16.98 -5.46
N ARG A 250 -2.30 -18.16 -5.94
CA ARG A 250 -3.15 -18.29 -7.13
C ARG A 250 -4.58 -17.79 -6.91
N GLY A 251 -5.26 -17.45 -8.01
CA GLY A 251 -6.64 -16.98 -8.01
C GLY A 251 -6.72 -15.51 -7.58
N GLY A 252 -5.80 -14.68 -8.08
CA GLY A 252 -5.76 -13.25 -7.78
C GLY A 252 -6.58 -12.41 -8.75
N GLY A 253 -6.54 -11.09 -8.56
CA GLY A 253 -7.21 -10.14 -9.43
C GLY A 253 -6.67 -10.20 -10.86
N THR A 254 -7.57 -10.11 -11.84
CA THR A 254 -7.19 -9.98 -13.25
C THR A 254 -6.78 -8.54 -13.59
N TYR A 255 -6.09 -8.37 -14.72
CA TYR A 255 -5.76 -7.04 -15.23
C TYR A 255 -7.00 -6.16 -15.39
N ARG A 256 -8.10 -6.71 -15.91
CA ARG A 256 -9.35 -5.96 -16.13
C ARG A 256 -9.99 -5.49 -14.84
N GLU A 257 -9.94 -6.31 -13.79
CA GLU A 257 -10.49 -5.95 -12.49
C GLU A 257 -9.64 -4.89 -11.78
N ALA A 258 -8.32 -5.05 -11.81
CA ALA A 258 -7.42 -4.04 -11.27
C ALA A 258 -7.54 -2.72 -12.03
N HIS A 259 -7.55 -2.77 -13.37
CA HIS A 259 -7.65 -1.60 -14.23
C HIS A 259 -8.93 -0.81 -13.96
N VAL A 260 -10.10 -1.47 -13.95
CA VAL A 260 -11.38 -0.78 -13.69
C VAL A 260 -11.44 -0.23 -12.25
N ALA A 261 -10.83 -0.92 -11.28
CA ALA A 261 -10.73 -0.39 -9.92
C ALA A 261 -9.91 0.91 -9.89
N MET A 262 -8.76 0.95 -10.57
CA MET A 262 -7.93 2.15 -10.69
C MET A 262 -8.65 3.30 -11.40
N GLU A 263 -9.37 3.04 -12.49
CA GLU A 263 -10.19 4.05 -13.17
C GLU A 263 -11.28 4.64 -12.25
N MET A 264 -11.97 3.79 -11.48
CA MET A 264 -12.99 4.24 -10.53
C MET A 264 -12.40 5.07 -9.38
N LEU A 265 -11.22 4.69 -8.89
CA LEU A 265 -10.49 5.45 -7.87
C LEU A 265 -10.06 6.82 -8.40
N TYR A 266 -9.57 6.90 -9.65
CA TYR A 266 -9.29 8.16 -10.32
C TYR A 266 -10.54 9.05 -10.41
N ASP A 267 -11.63 8.52 -10.95
CA ASP A 267 -12.88 9.26 -11.15
C ASP A 267 -13.49 9.74 -9.82
N SER A 268 -13.18 9.07 -8.70
CA SER A 268 -13.62 9.49 -7.35
C SER A 268 -12.91 10.74 -6.83
N GLY A 269 -11.65 10.99 -7.25
CA GLY A 269 -10.81 12.07 -6.71
C GLY A 269 -10.40 11.92 -5.23
N LEU A 270 -10.68 10.78 -4.58
CA LEU A 270 -10.47 10.59 -3.14
C LEU A 270 -9.03 10.20 -2.75
N VAL A 271 -8.27 9.65 -3.70
CA VAL A 271 -6.93 9.11 -3.44
C VAL A 271 -5.93 10.23 -3.20
N THR A 272 -5.24 10.18 -2.06
CA THR A 272 -4.26 11.20 -1.64
C THR A 272 -2.85 10.66 -1.45
N SER A 273 -2.67 9.34 -1.39
CA SER A 273 -1.35 8.70 -1.31
C SER A 273 -1.42 7.27 -1.85
N LEU A 274 -0.30 6.77 -2.37
CA LEU A 274 -0.20 5.46 -3.00
C LEU A 274 1.09 4.75 -2.60
N ASP A 275 0.98 3.49 -2.22
CA ASP A 275 2.09 2.55 -2.11
C ASP A 275 2.00 1.51 -3.25
N ILE A 276 3.15 1.19 -3.85
CA ILE A 276 3.29 0.09 -4.82
C ILE A 276 4.38 -0.84 -4.28
N VAL A 277 4.02 -2.03 -3.84
CA VAL A 277 4.90 -2.88 -3.01
C VAL A 277 5.05 -4.30 -3.56
N GLU A 278 5.99 -5.04 -2.97
CA GLU A 278 6.31 -6.45 -3.20
C GLU A 278 6.68 -6.82 -4.66
N LEU A 279 6.90 -5.82 -5.52
CA LEU A 279 7.49 -6.06 -6.84
C LEU A 279 8.89 -6.63 -6.64
N ASN A 280 9.08 -7.87 -7.07
CA ASN A 280 10.36 -8.57 -7.06
C ASN A 280 10.83 -8.84 -8.50
N PRO A 281 11.65 -7.94 -9.09
CA PRO A 281 12.13 -8.05 -10.47
C PRO A 281 12.95 -9.30 -10.75
N PHE A 282 13.55 -9.93 -9.74
CA PHE A 282 14.29 -11.19 -9.92
C PHE A 282 13.38 -12.35 -10.31
N LEU A 283 12.12 -12.31 -9.86
CA LEU A 283 11.10 -13.33 -10.13
C LEU A 283 10.21 -12.99 -11.32
N ASP A 284 10.36 -11.77 -11.84
CA ASP A 284 9.53 -11.25 -12.92
C ASP A 284 9.95 -11.84 -14.27
N ASP A 285 9.00 -11.96 -15.19
CA ASP A 285 9.23 -12.40 -16.57
C ASP A 285 9.45 -11.18 -17.46
N ARG A 286 10.71 -10.80 -17.66
CA ARG A 286 11.12 -9.69 -18.56
C ARG A 286 10.43 -8.35 -18.24
N GLY A 287 10.22 -8.07 -16.95
CA GLY A 287 9.60 -6.83 -16.48
C GLY A 287 8.07 -6.79 -16.62
N LYS A 288 7.42 -7.93 -16.88
CA LYS A 288 5.98 -8.04 -17.07
C LYS A 288 5.19 -7.43 -15.91
N SER A 289 5.49 -7.79 -14.67
CA SER A 289 4.86 -7.19 -13.48
C SER A 289 5.13 -5.70 -13.41
N ALA A 290 6.39 -5.28 -13.63
CA ALA A 290 6.76 -3.87 -13.53
C ALA A 290 5.99 -2.97 -14.53
N TYR A 291 5.90 -3.38 -15.80
CA TYR A 291 5.13 -2.65 -16.81
C TYR A 291 3.64 -2.64 -16.49
N LEU A 292 3.09 -3.78 -16.05
CA LEU A 292 1.69 -3.87 -15.69
C LEU A 292 1.34 -2.95 -14.52
N LEU A 293 2.18 -2.86 -13.49
CA LEU A 293 1.99 -1.92 -12.38
C LEU A 293 2.01 -0.47 -12.86
N VAL A 294 2.93 -0.10 -13.77
CA VAL A 294 2.97 1.25 -14.36
C VAL A 294 1.68 1.56 -15.14
N GLU A 295 1.11 0.60 -15.85
CA GLU A 295 -0.20 0.77 -16.53
C GLU A 295 -1.34 0.98 -15.53
N LEU A 296 -1.37 0.21 -14.44
CA LEU A 296 -2.39 0.35 -13.39
C LEU A 296 -2.28 1.70 -12.68
N VAL A 297 -1.06 2.13 -12.35
CA VAL A 297 -0.81 3.48 -11.82
C VAL A 297 -1.28 4.52 -12.82
N SER A 298 -0.94 4.39 -14.10
CA SER A 298 -1.39 5.35 -15.11
C SER A 298 -2.92 5.42 -15.19
N SER A 299 -3.62 4.31 -15.00
CA SER A 299 -5.09 4.26 -14.91
C SER A 299 -5.62 5.03 -13.70
N LEU A 300 -4.98 4.89 -12.54
CA LEU A 300 -5.29 5.63 -11.32
C LEU A 300 -5.03 7.14 -11.44
N PHE A 301 -4.21 7.54 -12.41
CA PHE A 301 -3.87 8.93 -12.70
C PHE A 301 -4.52 9.45 -13.99
N GLY A 302 -5.56 8.76 -14.49
CA GLY A 302 -6.43 9.29 -15.53
C GLY A 302 -6.06 8.88 -16.96
N GLN A 303 -5.23 7.86 -17.14
CA GLN A 303 -5.16 7.17 -18.43
C GLN A 303 -6.53 6.56 -18.74
N LYS A 304 -7.16 7.06 -19.80
CA LYS A 304 -8.43 6.55 -20.31
C LYS A 304 -8.22 5.92 -21.68
N ILE A 305 -9.06 4.92 -21.98
CA ILE A 305 -9.11 4.31 -23.32
C ILE A 305 -9.92 5.21 -24.29
N PHE A 306 -10.94 5.91 -23.79
CA PHE A 306 -11.80 6.83 -24.56
C PHE A 306 -12.00 8.17 -23.84
#